data_AF-A0AAI9XKE3-F1
#
_entry.id   AF-A0AAI9XKE3-F1
#
_cell.length_a   1.000
_cell.length_b   1.000
_cell.length_c   1.000
_cell.angle_alpha   90.00
_cell.angle_beta   90.00
_cell.angle_gamma   90.00
#
_symmetry.space_group_name_H-M   'P 1'
#
loop_
_entity.id
_entity.type
_entity.pdbx_description
1 polymer ?
#
loop_
_entity_poly.entity_id
_entity_poly.type
_entity_poly.pdbx_seq_one_letter_code
_entity_poly.pdbx_strand_id
1 'polypeptide(L)'
;MYLKSLIIVALGLAPTAVQATYPFSNPGDLAAADKFDYIRQEHNGVVQTVSNVVYKGTTALKMTQTYDPSYTGRYHSEVDVNDGYTRGQDRFYGFAFRLSESWQFQPQSYNIAQFIANRPGAGCGGDDWMPSSMLWLEGDQLTSRIVSGQYRQPDCGRSIVKYGNLTTVERGVWHLVVIQASWRSDATGFYKIWFDGVKVLEKYNVATTVNDDSTFQFRVGLYANSWYDQGKLDGDQGFRQVWFDEIAVDSTYKAVDPDQ
;
A
#
# COMPACT_ATOMS: atom_id res chain seq x y z
N MET A 1 -62.26 6.38 31.51
CA MET A 1 -61.77 6.18 30.13
C MET A 1 -60.29 6.55 30.14
N TYR A 2 -59.38 5.59 30.29
CA TYR A 2 -57.94 5.84 30.42
C TYR A 2 -57.22 5.36 29.16
N LEU A 3 -56.70 6.31 28.39
CA LEU A 3 -55.95 6.06 27.16
C LEU A 3 -54.47 5.82 27.54
N LYS A 4 -54.00 4.57 27.42
CA LYS A 4 -52.59 4.23 27.57
C LYS A 4 -51.84 4.69 26.31
N SER A 5 -50.97 5.68 26.45
CA SER A 5 -50.02 6.04 25.39
C SER A 5 -48.85 5.05 25.39
N LEU A 6 -48.70 4.32 24.29
CA LEU A 6 -47.50 3.54 23.98
C LEU A 6 -46.49 4.48 23.31
N ILE A 7 -45.37 4.72 23.99
CA ILE A 7 -44.19 5.37 23.41
C ILE A 7 -43.40 4.26 22.72
N ILE A 8 -43.39 4.26 21.39
CA ILE A 8 -42.49 3.44 20.58
C ILE A 8 -41.18 4.20 20.47
N VAL A 9 -40.13 3.72 21.14
CA VAL A 9 -38.76 4.19 20.95
C VAL A 9 -38.22 3.50 19.72
N ALA A 10 -38.11 4.23 18.61
CA ALA A 10 -37.38 3.77 17.43
C ALA A 10 -35.88 3.90 17.72
N LEU A 11 -35.20 2.77 18.00
CA LEU A 11 -33.74 2.73 17.96
C LEU A 11 -33.31 2.86 16.50
N GLY A 12 -32.83 4.05 16.12
CA GLY A 12 -32.11 4.24 14.86
C GLY A 12 -30.80 3.46 14.90
N LEU A 13 -30.70 2.39 14.12
CA LEU A 13 -29.44 1.74 13.81
C LEU A 13 -28.61 2.72 12.96
N ALA A 14 -27.71 3.46 13.60
CA ALA A 14 -26.67 4.16 12.88
C ALA A 14 -25.79 3.11 12.19
N PRO A 15 -25.52 3.20 10.88
CA PRO A 15 -24.60 2.30 10.22
C PRO A 15 -23.23 2.43 10.90
N THR A 16 -22.78 1.36 11.53
CA THR A 16 -21.41 1.24 12.01
C THR A 16 -20.49 1.41 10.80
N ALA A 17 -19.60 2.40 10.84
CA ALA A 17 -18.54 2.52 9.85
C ALA A 17 -17.74 1.22 9.86
N VAL A 18 -17.90 0.40 8.81
CA VAL A 18 -17.12 -0.82 8.62
C VAL A 18 -15.70 -0.37 8.25
N GLN A 19 -14.76 -0.60 9.16
CA GLN A 19 -13.32 -0.37 8.98
C GLN A 19 -12.67 -1.63 8.44
N ALA A 20 -11.47 -1.52 7.87
CA ALA A 20 -10.71 -2.70 7.46
C ALA A 20 -10.35 -3.52 8.71
N THR A 21 -10.77 -4.78 8.77
CA THR A 21 -10.43 -5.70 9.85
C THR A 21 -9.46 -6.75 9.34
N TYR A 22 -8.55 -7.23 10.19
CA TYR A 22 -7.73 -8.39 9.89
C TYR A 22 -8.50 -9.70 10.22
N PRO A 23 -8.51 -10.72 9.34
CA PRO A 23 -7.95 -10.70 7.99
C PRO A 23 -8.78 -9.81 7.05
N PHE A 24 -8.11 -9.24 6.05
CA PHE A 24 -8.70 -8.28 5.10
C PHE A 24 -8.66 -8.84 3.68
N SER A 25 -9.74 -8.66 2.92
CA SER A 25 -9.78 -8.96 1.49
C SER A 25 -10.70 -7.99 0.75
N ASN A 26 -10.24 -7.42 -0.36
CA ASN A 26 -11.03 -6.53 -1.21
C ASN A 26 -10.85 -6.89 -2.70
N PRO A 27 -11.94 -7.22 -3.41
CA PRO A 27 -11.91 -7.67 -4.81
C PRO A 27 -11.88 -6.49 -5.79
N GLY A 28 -11.14 -5.43 -5.45
CA GLY A 28 -11.01 -4.25 -6.29
C GLY A 28 -12.27 -3.37 -6.34
N ASP A 29 -13.02 -3.22 -5.24
CA ASP A 29 -14.19 -2.35 -5.17
C ASP A 29 -14.23 -1.50 -3.88
N LEU A 30 -14.31 -0.18 -4.05
CA LEU A 30 -14.49 0.77 -2.96
C LEU A 30 -15.81 0.59 -2.20
N ALA A 31 -16.81 -0.02 -2.83
CA ALA A 31 -18.11 -0.30 -2.23
C ALA A 31 -18.24 -1.72 -1.65
N ALA A 32 -17.17 -2.53 -1.67
CA ALA A 32 -17.17 -3.88 -1.11
C ALA A 32 -17.55 -3.90 0.39
N ALA A 33 -17.92 -5.09 0.87
CA ALA A 33 -18.25 -5.29 2.28
C ALA A 33 -17.06 -4.95 3.20
N ASP A 34 -15.88 -5.45 2.86
CA ASP A 34 -14.61 -5.12 3.50
C ASP A 34 -14.04 -3.85 2.89
N LYS A 35 -14.23 -2.74 3.60
CA LYS A 35 -13.87 -1.40 3.14
C LYS A 35 -12.45 -1.05 3.53
N PHE A 36 -11.77 -0.30 2.67
CA PHE A 36 -10.56 0.41 3.05
C PHE A 36 -10.86 1.47 4.11
N ASP A 37 -9.92 1.70 5.00
CA ASP A 37 -10.07 2.70 6.07
C ASP A 37 -10.02 4.13 5.55
N TYR A 38 -9.26 4.35 4.48
CA TYR A 38 -9.10 5.65 3.87
C TYR A 38 -8.81 5.53 2.37
N ILE A 39 -9.28 6.53 1.62
CA ILE A 39 -9.00 6.70 0.19
C ILE A 39 -8.28 8.03 0.05
N ARG A 40 -7.01 7.98 -0.36
CA ARG A 40 -6.16 9.15 -0.54
C ARG A 40 -6.16 9.57 -2.00
N GLN A 41 -6.56 10.79 -2.25
CA GLN A 41 -6.54 11.45 -3.56
C GLN A 41 -5.87 12.81 -3.38
N GLU A 42 -4.54 12.84 -3.46
CA GLU A 42 -3.78 14.08 -3.30
C GLU A 42 -3.66 14.81 -4.64
N HIS A 43 -3.84 16.13 -4.60
CA HIS A 43 -3.79 17.00 -5.78
C HIS A 43 -4.72 16.48 -6.90
N ASN A 44 -4.21 16.33 -8.13
CA ASN A 44 -4.94 15.82 -9.29
C ASN A 44 -5.00 14.27 -9.33
N GLY A 45 -4.91 13.63 -8.17
CA GLY A 45 -5.00 12.19 -7.99
C GLY A 45 -6.43 11.68 -8.02
N VAL A 46 -6.65 10.48 -8.56
CA VAL A 46 -7.98 9.83 -8.57
C VAL A 46 -7.83 8.37 -8.16
N VAL A 47 -8.79 7.89 -7.38
CA VAL A 47 -8.98 6.48 -7.01
C VAL A 47 -10.44 6.14 -7.27
N GLN A 48 -10.72 5.16 -8.13
CA GLN A 48 -12.09 4.81 -8.50
C GLN A 48 -12.25 3.33 -8.83
N THR A 49 -13.43 2.76 -8.54
CA THR A 49 -13.83 1.45 -9.07
C THR A 49 -14.09 1.58 -10.59
N VAL A 50 -13.64 0.59 -11.36
CA VAL A 50 -13.87 0.46 -12.82
C VAL A 50 -14.26 -0.97 -13.17
N SER A 51 -14.91 -1.17 -14.32
CA SER A 51 -15.36 -2.48 -14.79
C SER A 51 -14.78 -2.90 -16.15
N ASN A 52 -13.94 -2.07 -16.76
CA ASN A 52 -13.42 -2.28 -18.11
C ASN A 52 -11.99 -2.86 -18.16
N VAL A 53 -11.21 -2.70 -17.09
CA VAL A 53 -9.89 -3.30 -16.92
C VAL A 53 -9.91 -3.94 -15.54
N VAL A 54 -10.05 -5.26 -15.50
CA VAL A 54 -10.31 -6.05 -14.30
C VAL A 54 -9.41 -7.29 -14.37
N TYR A 55 -8.84 -7.72 -13.24
CA TYR A 55 -8.10 -8.97 -13.19
C TYR A 55 -9.08 -10.12 -12.96
N LYS A 56 -9.93 -9.99 -11.96
CA LYS A 56 -10.87 -11.02 -11.55
C LYS A 56 -12.22 -10.42 -11.14
N GLY A 57 -13.30 -11.18 -11.34
CA GLY A 57 -14.65 -10.70 -11.06
C GLY A 57 -15.13 -9.64 -12.07
N THR A 58 -15.76 -8.57 -11.59
CA THR A 58 -16.43 -7.56 -12.43
C THR A 58 -15.92 -6.13 -12.19
N THR A 59 -15.04 -5.93 -11.22
CA THR A 59 -14.55 -4.62 -10.80
C THR A 59 -13.08 -4.69 -10.47
N ALA A 60 -12.37 -3.58 -10.68
CA ALA A 60 -11.04 -3.34 -10.14
C ALA A 60 -10.91 -1.86 -9.74
N LEU A 61 -9.86 -1.52 -9.02
CA LEU A 61 -9.53 -0.14 -8.72
C LEU A 61 -8.63 0.43 -9.81
N LYS A 62 -8.86 1.69 -10.18
CA LYS A 62 -7.97 2.49 -11.03
C LYS A 62 -7.47 3.70 -10.26
N MET A 63 -6.15 3.82 -10.18
CA MET A 63 -5.46 4.91 -9.54
C MET A 63 -4.74 5.74 -10.60
N THR A 64 -4.90 7.05 -10.57
CA THR A 64 -4.24 7.95 -11.53
C THR A 64 -3.60 9.13 -10.84
N GLN A 65 -2.48 9.60 -11.38
CA GLN A 65 -1.84 10.85 -10.96
C GLN A 65 -1.46 11.70 -12.15
N THR A 66 -1.51 13.02 -11.96
CA THR A 66 -1.16 14.01 -12.97
C THR A 66 -0.12 14.96 -12.42
N TYR A 67 1.06 14.97 -13.05
CA TYR A 67 2.13 15.91 -12.72
C TYR A 67 1.68 17.34 -12.98
N ASP A 68 2.04 18.23 -12.06
CA ASP A 68 1.76 19.66 -12.14
C ASP A 68 3.03 20.41 -11.75
N PRO A 69 3.69 21.11 -12.69
CA PRO A 69 4.97 21.78 -12.42
C PRO A 69 4.86 22.92 -11.41
N SER A 70 3.67 23.40 -11.08
CA SER A 70 3.44 24.45 -10.09
C SER A 70 3.17 23.92 -8.68
N TYR A 71 2.90 22.62 -8.55
CA TYR A 71 2.55 22.01 -7.28
C TYR A 71 3.79 21.57 -6.49
N THR A 72 3.81 21.89 -5.20
CA THR A 72 4.95 21.65 -4.30
C THR A 72 4.67 20.56 -3.26
N GLY A 73 3.53 19.86 -3.33
CA GLY A 73 3.17 18.77 -2.43
C GLY A 73 3.46 17.39 -3.04
N ARG A 74 2.88 16.33 -2.47
CA ARG A 74 3.11 14.94 -2.89
C ARG A 74 1.97 14.43 -3.77
N TYR A 75 2.20 13.30 -4.43
CA TYR A 75 1.31 12.77 -5.47
C TYR A 75 0.81 11.37 -5.10
N HIS A 76 -0.03 11.27 -4.08
CA HIS A 76 -0.62 10.00 -3.65
C HIS A 76 -2.00 9.75 -4.28
N SER A 77 -2.23 8.53 -4.75
CA SER A 77 -3.54 7.99 -5.11
C SER A 77 -3.62 6.55 -4.62
N GLU A 78 -4.06 6.40 -3.37
CA GLU A 78 -3.90 5.17 -2.58
C GLU A 78 -5.15 4.81 -1.82
N VAL A 79 -5.24 3.54 -1.43
CA VAL A 79 -6.18 3.02 -0.45
C VAL A 79 -5.43 2.45 0.74
N ASP A 80 -5.99 2.63 1.93
CA ASP A 80 -5.31 2.32 3.20
C ASP A 80 -6.02 1.16 3.93
N VAL A 81 -5.23 0.22 4.42
CA VAL A 81 -5.59 -0.75 5.47
C VAL A 81 -4.78 -0.38 6.71
N ASN A 82 -5.43 0.15 7.73
CA ASN A 82 -4.77 0.70 8.92
C ASN A 82 -4.01 -0.35 9.71
N ASP A 83 -4.59 -1.56 9.84
CA ASP A 83 -3.93 -2.71 10.46
C ASP A 83 -3.04 -3.45 9.44
N GLY A 84 -1.97 -2.80 8.97
CA GLY A 84 -1.00 -3.41 8.07
C GLY A 84 -0.04 -4.34 8.81
N TYR A 85 0.68 -3.84 9.82
CA TYR A 85 1.38 -4.65 10.82
C TYR A 85 1.75 -3.88 12.09
N THR A 86 2.04 -4.63 13.15
CA THR A 86 2.81 -4.19 14.31
C THR A 86 4.02 -5.12 14.48
N ARG A 87 5.13 -4.58 15.02
CA ARG A 87 6.33 -5.37 15.34
C ARG A 87 5.96 -6.62 16.16
N GLY A 88 6.59 -7.75 15.86
CA GLY A 88 6.35 -9.05 16.48
C GLY A 88 5.40 -9.97 15.70
N GLN A 89 4.75 -9.46 14.66
CA GLN A 89 3.82 -10.24 13.83
C GLN A 89 4.49 -10.85 12.60
N ASP A 90 3.89 -11.93 12.11
CA ASP A 90 4.20 -12.52 10.80
C ASP A 90 2.91 -12.42 9.96
N ARG A 91 3.01 -11.88 8.76
CA ARG A 91 1.86 -11.62 7.89
C ARG A 91 2.19 -11.86 6.41
N PHE A 92 1.15 -12.14 5.67
CA PHE A 92 1.12 -12.19 4.22
C PHE A 92 0.28 -11.03 3.68
N TYR A 93 0.69 -10.51 2.52
CA TYR A 93 0.03 -9.43 1.81
C TYR A 93 -0.01 -9.81 0.34
N GLY A 94 -1.13 -9.58 -0.31
CA GLY A 94 -1.27 -9.88 -1.73
C GLY A 94 -2.10 -8.84 -2.45
N PHE A 95 -1.78 -8.65 -3.73
CA PHE A 95 -2.53 -7.78 -4.63
C PHE A 95 -2.12 -8.05 -6.07
N ALA A 96 -3.06 -7.87 -6.99
CA ALA A 96 -2.77 -7.74 -8.41
C ALA A 96 -2.59 -6.26 -8.77
N PHE A 97 -1.67 -5.96 -9.69
CA PHE A 97 -1.55 -4.62 -10.27
C PHE A 97 -1.29 -4.66 -11.77
N ARG A 98 -1.65 -3.59 -12.48
CA ARG A 98 -1.42 -3.44 -13.91
C ARG A 98 -1.02 -2.01 -14.24
N LEU A 99 0.08 -1.84 -14.96
CA LEU A 99 0.46 -0.54 -15.55
C LEU A 99 -0.35 -0.30 -16.82
N SER A 100 -0.54 0.97 -17.22
CA SER A 100 -1.16 1.28 -18.52
C SER A 100 -0.37 0.67 -19.68
N GLU A 101 -1.05 0.29 -20.76
CA GLU A 101 -0.40 -0.22 -21.98
C GLU A 101 0.59 0.78 -22.57
N SER A 102 0.32 2.07 -22.40
CA SER A 102 1.16 3.17 -22.84
C SER A 102 2.22 3.58 -21.81
N TRP A 103 2.41 2.84 -20.71
CA TRP A 103 3.34 3.22 -19.64
C TRP A 103 4.74 3.50 -20.19
N GLN A 104 5.29 4.66 -19.84
CA GLN A 104 6.67 5.01 -20.17
C GLN A 104 7.58 4.73 -18.98
N PHE A 105 8.40 3.70 -19.08
CA PHE A 105 9.41 3.43 -18.07
C PHE A 105 10.42 4.59 -17.98
N GLN A 106 10.70 5.04 -16.77
CA GLN A 106 11.63 6.12 -16.46
C GLN A 106 12.46 5.74 -15.24
N PRO A 107 13.68 6.27 -15.07
CA PRO A 107 14.49 6.01 -13.87
C PRO A 107 13.87 6.52 -12.56
N GLN A 108 12.86 7.39 -12.64
CA GLN A 108 12.10 7.87 -11.49
C GLN A 108 11.31 6.74 -10.81
N SER A 109 11.19 6.85 -9.49
CA SER A 109 10.40 5.93 -8.68
C SER A 109 8.91 6.24 -8.80
N TYR A 110 8.13 5.20 -9.08
CA TYR A 110 6.67 5.19 -8.96
C TYR A 110 6.27 4.08 -7.98
N ASN A 111 5.94 4.46 -6.76
CA ASN A 111 5.60 3.53 -5.69
C ASN A 111 4.19 2.96 -5.90
N ILE A 112 4.05 1.64 -5.75
CA ILE A 112 2.80 0.90 -5.95
C ILE A 112 2.24 0.28 -4.67
N ALA A 113 3.08 0.08 -3.65
CA ALA A 113 2.65 -0.33 -2.32
C ALA A 113 3.62 0.17 -1.24
N GLN A 114 3.13 0.42 -0.03
CA GLN A 114 3.98 0.81 1.09
C GLN A 114 3.39 0.42 2.43
N PHE A 115 4.29 0.33 3.41
CA PHE A 115 3.98 0.25 4.81
C PHE A 115 4.39 1.54 5.49
N ILE A 116 3.45 2.21 6.17
CA ILE A 116 3.70 3.55 6.71
C ILE A 116 2.98 3.75 8.04
N ALA A 117 3.69 4.32 9.01
CA ALA A 117 3.12 4.69 10.30
C ALA A 117 3.29 6.20 10.52
N ASN A 118 2.27 6.82 11.09
CA ASN A 118 2.44 8.08 11.81
C ASN A 118 3.00 7.75 13.20
N ARG A 119 4.11 8.36 13.59
CA ARG A 119 4.82 8.08 14.85
C ARG A 119 4.95 9.36 15.67
N PRO A 120 3.85 9.94 16.20
CA PRO A 120 3.89 11.22 16.89
C PRO A 120 4.98 11.31 17.96
N GLY A 121 5.72 12.41 17.96
CA GLY A 121 6.84 12.63 18.86
C GLY A 121 8.06 11.76 18.54
N ALA A 122 8.18 11.21 17.33
CA ALA A 122 9.42 10.59 16.88
C ALA A 122 10.52 11.64 16.74
N GLY A 123 10.17 12.83 16.20
CA GLY A 123 11.08 13.97 16.12
C GLY A 123 12.26 13.74 15.18
N CYS A 124 12.07 12.91 14.15
CA CYS A 124 13.09 12.53 13.16
C CYS A 124 12.59 12.85 11.75
N GLY A 125 13.29 13.76 11.04
CA GLY A 125 12.91 14.19 9.70
C GLY A 125 12.04 15.46 9.70
N GLY A 126 11.28 15.68 8.62
CA GLY A 126 10.41 16.85 8.45
C GLY A 126 9.00 16.68 9.00
N ASP A 127 8.60 15.45 9.30
CA ASP A 127 7.33 15.08 9.94
C ASP A 127 7.51 13.75 10.70
N ASP A 128 6.46 13.29 11.39
CA ASP A 128 6.47 12.04 12.15
C ASP A 128 5.99 10.82 11.33
N TRP A 129 5.71 10.98 10.02
CA TRP A 129 5.34 9.88 9.14
C TRP A 129 6.59 9.16 8.64
N MET A 130 6.61 7.83 8.79
CA MET A 130 7.75 7.03 8.37
C MET A 130 7.29 5.84 7.52
N PRO A 131 7.52 5.86 6.20
CA PRO A 131 7.38 4.67 5.39
C PRO A 131 8.53 3.70 5.69
N SER A 132 8.20 2.48 6.08
CA SER A 132 9.16 1.39 6.25
C SER A 132 9.41 0.69 4.91
N SER A 133 8.84 -0.50 4.74
CA SER A 133 8.93 -1.27 3.50
C SER A 133 8.09 -0.62 2.40
N MET A 134 8.64 -0.59 1.20
CA MET A 134 8.03 0.01 0.01
C MET A 134 8.22 -0.93 -1.17
N LEU A 135 7.33 -0.85 -2.16
CA LEU A 135 7.44 -1.57 -3.43
C LEU A 135 7.16 -0.58 -4.57
N TRP A 136 8.09 -0.45 -5.49
CA TRP A 136 8.03 0.56 -6.55
C TRP A 136 8.64 0.10 -7.86
N LEU A 137 8.37 0.86 -8.92
CA LEU A 137 8.98 0.74 -10.23
C LEU A 137 10.16 1.71 -10.34
N GLU A 138 11.31 1.22 -10.79
CA GLU A 138 12.47 2.02 -11.17
C GLU A 138 12.94 1.53 -12.55
N GLY A 139 12.77 2.36 -13.58
CA GLY A 139 12.77 1.84 -14.94
C GLY A 139 11.62 0.84 -15.13
N ASP A 140 11.93 -0.31 -15.73
CA ASP A 140 11.04 -1.47 -15.86
C ASP A 140 11.24 -2.50 -14.75
N GLN A 141 11.96 -2.16 -13.68
CA GLN A 141 12.30 -3.11 -12.62
C GLN A 141 11.45 -2.91 -11.37
N LEU A 142 10.93 -4.02 -10.84
CA LEU A 142 10.35 -4.05 -9.51
C LEU A 142 11.46 -3.93 -8.47
N THR A 143 11.25 -3.03 -7.52
CA THR A 143 12.21 -2.74 -6.45
C THR A 143 11.48 -2.68 -5.12
N SER A 144 12.14 -3.15 -4.06
CA SER A 144 11.63 -3.06 -2.70
C SER A 144 12.69 -2.58 -1.71
N ARG A 145 12.28 -2.33 -0.47
CA ARG A 145 13.18 -2.09 0.66
C ARG A 145 12.58 -2.58 1.97
N ILE A 146 13.43 -2.66 2.99
CA ILE A 146 13.04 -2.74 4.40
C ILE A 146 13.75 -1.63 5.19
N VAL A 147 13.19 -1.26 6.34
CA VAL A 147 13.75 -0.23 7.23
C VAL A 147 13.84 -0.77 8.65
N SER A 148 14.96 -0.54 9.33
CA SER A 148 15.16 -0.92 10.74
C SER A 148 15.94 0.14 11.51
N GLY A 149 16.10 -0.04 12.83
CA GLY A 149 16.75 0.94 13.72
C GLY A 149 15.77 1.62 14.68
N GLN A 150 16.17 2.78 15.21
CA GLN A 150 15.40 3.53 16.22
C GLN A 150 14.41 4.51 15.59
N TYR A 151 14.94 5.40 14.74
CA TYR A 151 14.21 6.52 14.15
C TYR A 151 13.33 7.28 15.17
N ARG A 152 13.83 7.52 16.39
CA ARG A 152 13.15 8.28 17.44
C ARG A 152 14.16 8.99 18.32
N GLN A 153 13.97 10.28 18.57
CA GLN A 153 14.84 11.07 19.44
C GLN A 153 15.05 10.38 20.81
N PRO A 154 16.29 10.37 21.35
CA PRO A 154 17.47 11.10 20.86
C PRO A 154 18.25 10.39 19.73
N ASP A 155 17.82 9.21 19.27
CA ASP A 155 18.51 8.45 18.22
C ASP A 155 17.63 8.32 16.96
N CYS A 156 17.87 9.19 15.98
CA CYS A 156 17.22 9.11 14.68
C CYS A 156 17.88 8.12 13.71
N GLY A 157 18.84 7.32 14.17
CA GLY A 157 19.51 6.29 13.37
C GLY A 157 18.53 5.26 12.82
N ARG A 158 18.62 5.02 11.51
CA ARG A 158 17.92 3.93 10.82
C ARG A 158 18.78 3.33 9.71
N SER A 159 18.54 2.07 9.41
CA SER A 159 19.07 1.37 8.24
C SER A 159 17.97 1.22 7.20
N ILE A 160 18.29 1.50 5.94
CA ILE A 160 17.41 1.25 4.80
C ILE A 160 18.14 0.27 3.89
N VAL A 161 17.58 -0.91 3.69
CA VAL A 161 18.16 -1.93 2.80
C VAL A 161 17.30 -2.00 1.54
N LYS A 162 17.84 -1.53 0.42
CA LYS A 162 17.21 -1.58 -0.91
C LYS A 162 17.48 -2.94 -1.56
N TYR A 163 16.45 -3.52 -2.16
CA TYR A 163 16.51 -4.69 -3.04
C TYR A 163 16.01 -4.27 -4.42
N GLY A 164 16.94 -3.90 -5.30
CA GLY A 164 16.65 -3.51 -6.68
C GLY A 164 16.69 -4.68 -7.66
N ASN A 165 16.14 -4.46 -8.85
CA ASN A 165 16.15 -5.42 -9.96
C ASN A 165 15.59 -6.80 -9.53
N LEU A 166 14.48 -6.80 -8.79
CA LEU A 166 13.85 -8.04 -8.32
C LEU A 166 13.32 -8.86 -9.50
N THR A 167 12.68 -8.17 -10.44
CA THR A 167 12.18 -8.72 -11.70
C THR A 167 11.82 -7.59 -12.65
N THR A 168 11.68 -7.92 -13.93
CA THR A 168 11.16 -7.00 -14.94
C THR A 168 9.62 -6.98 -14.86
N VAL A 169 9.05 -5.78 -14.97
CA VAL A 169 7.61 -5.53 -14.98
C VAL A 169 7.19 -5.16 -16.39
N GLU A 170 6.17 -5.85 -16.89
CA GLU A 170 5.58 -5.55 -18.18
C GLU A 170 4.44 -4.54 -18.04
N ARG A 171 4.23 -3.74 -19.08
CA ARG A 171 3.13 -2.78 -19.13
C ARG A 171 1.92 -3.39 -19.82
N GLY A 172 0.72 -2.99 -19.42
CA GLY A 172 -0.51 -3.46 -20.06
C GLY A 172 -0.94 -4.88 -19.71
N VAL A 173 -0.25 -5.56 -18.79
CA VAL A 173 -0.63 -6.88 -18.28
C VAL A 173 -0.81 -6.82 -16.76
N TRP A 174 -1.58 -7.77 -16.23
CA TRP A 174 -1.74 -7.94 -14.79
C TRP A 174 -0.57 -8.72 -14.23
N HIS A 175 -0.04 -8.24 -13.11
CA HIS A 175 0.99 -8.88 -12.32
C HIS A 175 0.50 -9.15 -10.91
N LEU A 176 0.92 -10.26 -10.34
CA LEU A 176 0.47 -10.74 -9.03
C LEU A 176 1.63 -10.65 -8.05
N VAL A 177 1.42 -9.96 -6.93
CA VAL A 177 2.43 -9.80 -5.89
C VAL A 177 1.95 -10.48 -4.63
N VAL A 178 2.84 -11.27 -4.02
CA VAL A 178 2.68 -11.74 -2.64
C VAL A 178 3.92 -11.36 -1.84
N ILE A 179 3.72 -10.71 -0.70
CA ILE A 179 4.76 -10.38 0.28
C ILE A 179 4.54 -11.24 1.52
N GLN A 180 5.59 -11.93 1.98
CA GLN A 180 5.60 -12.58 3.28
C GLN A 180 6.65 -11.90 4.16
N ALA A 181 6.24 -11.40 5.32
CA ALA A 181 7.13 -10.69 6.23
C ALA A 181 6.96 -11.17 7.67
N SER A 182 8.09 -11.34 8.35
CA SER A 182 8.16 -11.39 9.82
C SER A 182 8.72 -10.07 10.30
N TRP A 183 7.88 -9.29 10.97
CA TRP A 183 8.15 -7.92 11.39
C TRP A 183 8.95 -7.93 12.69
N ARG A 184 10.27 -7.82 12.59
CA ARG A 184 11.20 -7.86 13.72
C ARG A 184 12.17 -6.69 13.64
N SER A 185 12.59 -6.19 14.79
CA SER A 185 13.60 -5.13 14.86
C SER A 185 15.03 -5.65 15.03
N ASP A 186 15.20 -6.96 15.08
CA ASP A 186 16.47 -7.66 15.17
C ASP A 186 16.64 -8.65 13.99
N ALA A 187 17.77 -9.36 13.96
CA ALA A 187 18.10 -10.31 12.91
C ALA A 187 17.34 -11.67 13.04
N THR A 188 16.10 -11.67 13.55
CA THR A 188 15.23 -12.86 13.58
C THR A 188 14.11 -12.81 12.54
N GLY A 189 13.93 -11.67 11.87
CA GLY A 189 12.91 -11.49 10.84
C GLY A 189 13.27 -12.11 9.49
N PHE A 190 12.27 -12.13 8.61
CA PHE A 190 12.41 -12.50 7.21
C PHE A 190 11.55 -11.60 6.33
N TYR A 191 11.94 -11.45 5.08
CA TYR A 191 11.20 -10.68 4.08
C TYR A 191 11.30 -11.37 2.72
N LYS A 192 10.16 -11.73 2.14
CA LYS A 192 10.07 -12.52 0.91
C LYS A 192 9.02 -11.95 -0.01
N ILE A 193 9.26 -12.03 -1.32
CA ILE A 193 8.36 -11.54 -2.35
C ILE A 193 8.24 -12.58 -3.45
N TRP A 194 7.01 -12.83 -3.87
CA TRP A 194 6.66 -13.54 -5.09
C TRP A 194 6.06 -12.56 -6.09
N PHE A 195 6.41 -12.75 -7.35
CA PHE A 195 5.89 -12.00 -8.49
C PHE A 195 5.48 -13.01 -9.55
N ASP A 196 4.22 -12.97 -9.98
CA ASP A 196 3.63 -13.90 -10.95
C ASP A 196 3.90 -15.38 -10.58
N GLY A 197 3.72 -15.69 -9.29
CA GLY A 197 3.96 -17.02 -8.72
C GLY A 197 5.43 -17.39 -8.52
N VAL A 198 6.39 -16.60 -9.02
CA VAL A 198 7.83 -16.86 -8.89
C VAL A 198 8.40 -16.11 -7.69
N LYS A 199 9.15 -16.80 -6.82
CA LYS A 199 9.83 -16.16 -5.68
C LYS A 199 11.01 -15.32 -6.18
N VAL A 200 10.88 -14.00 -6.12
CA VAL A 200 11.88 -13.02 -6.60
C VAL A 200 12.76 -12.46 -5.48
N LEU A 201 12.32 -12.58 -4.22
CA LEU A 201 13.11 -12.19 -3.06
C LEU A 201 12.93 -13.19 -1.92
N GLU A 202 14.03 -13.58 -1.30
CA GLU A 202 14.03 -14.34 -0.06
C GLU A 202 15.19 -13.90 0.83
N LYS A 203 14.87 -13.26 1.96
CA LYS A 203 15.85 -12.86 2.97
C LYS A 203 15.42 -13.37 4.34
N TYR A 204 16.36 -14.01 5.03
CA TYR A 204 16.23 -14.46 6.41
C TYR A 204 17.25 -13.75 7.28
N ASN A 205 17.04 -13.80 8.59
CA ASN A 205 17.94 -13.23 9.59
C ASN A 205 18.18 -11.72 9.40
N VAL A 206 17.11 -10.99 9.09
CA VAL A 206 17.15 -9.54 8.83
C VAL A 206 16.19 -8.81 9.76
N ALA A 207 16.58 -7.61 10.20
CA ALA A 207 15.68 -6.67 10.87
C ALA A 207 14.81 -5.98 9.81
N THR A 208 13.49 -6.17 9.91
CA THR A 208 12.50 -5.78 8.89
C THR A 208 11.66 -4.57 9.30
N THR A 209 11.72 -4.13 10.55
CA THR A 209 11.06 -2.89 11.03
C THR A 209 11.89 -2.18 12.11
N VAL A 210 11.50 -0.96 12.44
CA VAL A 210 12.05 -0.19 13.58
C VAL A 210 11.67 -0.83 14.93
N ASN A 211 12.41 -0.50 15.99
CA ASN A 211 12.28 -1.11 17.31
C ASN A 211 11.20 -0.47 18.21
N ASP A 212 10.07 -0.06 17.63
CA ASP A 212 8.88 0.30 18.39
C ASP A 212 7.64 -0.46 17.91
N ASP A 213 6.53 -0.24 18.61
CA ASP A 213 5.28 -0.97 18.40
C ASP A 213 4.23 -0.10 17.69
N SER A 214 4.68 0.85 16.87
CA SER A 214 3.77 1.61 16.01
C SER A 214 3.04 0.66 15.05
N THR A 215 1.75 0.89 14.86
CA THR A 215 1.00 0.19 13.81
C THR A 215 1.26 0.85 12.47
N PHE A 216 1.82 0.09 11.54
CA PHE A 216 2.02 0.49 10.16
C PHE A 216 0.78 0.12 9.35
N GLN A 217 0.29 1.09 8.59
CA GLN A 217 -0.74 0.86 7.59
C GLN A 217 -0.14 0.13 6.40
N PHE A 218 -0.91 -0.74 5.76
CA PHE A 218 -0.62 -1.26 4.44
C PHE A 218 -1.38 -0.44 3.41
N ARG A 219 -0.67 0.14 2.45
CA ARG A 219 -1.26 0.93 1.38
C ARG A 219 -0.88 0.35 0.03
N VAL A 220 -1.86 0.32 -0.88
CA VAL A 220 -1.64 0.05 -2.30
C VAL A 220 -2.18 1.24 -3.11
N GLY A 221 -1.52 1.54 -4.21
CA GLY A 221 -1.90 2.66 -5.06
C GLY A 221 -0.72 3.32 -5.74
N LEU A 222 -0.99 4.33 -6.56
CA LEU A 222 0.03 5.08 -7.27
C LEU A 222 0.51 6.25 -6.41
N TYR A 223 1.73 6.14 -5.91
CA TYR A 223 2.46 7.25 -5.30
C TYR A 223 3.65 7.65 -6.17
N ALA A 224 3.50 8.74 -6.93
CA ALA A 224 4.53 9.27 -7.84
C ALA A 224 5.58 10.10 -7.06
N ASN A 225 6.28 9.44 -6.14
CA ASN A 225 7.12 10.08 -5.12
C ASN A 225 8.28 10.89 -5.69
N SER A 226 8.91 10.40 -6.76
CA SER A 226 10.05 11.10 -7.38
C SER A 226 9.71 12.47 -7.97
N TRP A 227 8.43 12.74 -8.33
CA TRP A 227 8.03 14.06 -8.81
C TRP A 227 8.22 15.14 -7.74
N TYR A 228 7.85 14.83 -6.50
CA TYR A 228 8.10 15.72 -5.36
C TYR A 228 9.57 15.67 -4.93
N ASP A 229 10.12 14.46 -4.70
CA ASP A 229 11.45 14.28 -4.12
C ASP A 229 12.55 14.91 -4.99
N GLN A 230 12.37 14.92 -6.31
CA GLN A 230 13.32 15.48 -7.28
C GLN A 230 12.86 16.83 -7.86
N GLY A 231 11.65 17.29 -7.55
CA GLY A 231 11.07 18.54 -8.04
C GLY A 231 10.83 18.59 -9.56
N LYS A 232 10.73 17.45 -10.24
CA LYS A 232 10.56 17.37 -11.70
C LYS A 232 9.90 16.07 -12.17
N LEU A 233 9.32 16.10 -13.36
CA LEU A 233 8.96 14.93 -14.14
C LEU A 233 10.11 14.58 -15.10
N ASP A 234 10.52 13.31 -15.14
CA ASP A 234 11.34 12.77 -16.21
C ASP A 234 10.46 12.17 -17.32
N GLY A 235 10.83 12.43 -18.57
CA GLY A 235 10.01 12.07 -19.75
C GLY A 235 8.85 13.05 -19.99
N ASP A 236 7.86 12.61 -20.77
CA ASP A 236 6.69 13.43 -21.14
C ASP A 236 5.35 12.84 -20.68
N GLN A 237 5.34 11.63 -20.09
CA GLN A 237 4.14 11.04 -19.50
C GLN A 237 3.86 11.58 -18.08
N GLY A 238 3.29 12.79 -18.03
CA GLY A 238 2.82 13.42 -16.80
C GLY A 238 1.51 12.84 -16.24
N PHE A 239 0.71 12.15 -17.06
CA PHE A 239 -0.47 11.41 -16.61
C PHE A 239 -0.16 9.93 -16.49
N ARG A 240 -0.26 9.39 -15.28
CA ARG A 240 0.09 8.01 -14.93
C ARG A 240 -1.12 7.25 -14.44
N GLN A 241 -1.22 5.98 -14.80
CA GLN A 241 -2.35 5.12 -14.45
C GLN A 241 -1.86 3.75 -14.04
N VAL A 242 -2.39 3.24 -12.93
CA VAL A 242 -2.17 1.88 -12.43
C VAL A 242 -3.52 1.33 -11.97
N TRP A 243 -3.80 0.08 -12.29
CA TRP A 243 -4.96 -0.64 -11.78
C TRP A 243 -4.53 -1.60 -10.68
N PHE A 244 -5.42 -1.84 -9.72
CA PHE A 244 -5.21 -2.76 -8.61
C PHE A 244 -6.46 -3.62 -8.39
N ASP A 245 -6.25 -4.87 -8.01
CA ASP A 245 -7.33 -5.84 -7.79
C ASP A 245 -6.89 -6.89 -6.76
N GLU A 246 -7.85 -7.66 -6.22
CA GLU A 246 -7.60 -8.80 -5.31
C GLU A 246 -6.62 -8.48 -4.16
N ILE A 247 -6.90 -7.42 -3.40
CA ILE A 247 -6.03 -6.89 -2.34
C ILE A 247 -6.35 -7.60 -1.03
N ALA A 248 -5.37 -8.23 -0.39
CA ALA A 248 -5.59 -9.01 0.83
C ALA A 248 -4.44 -8.92 1.84
N VAL A 249 -4.79 -9.10 3.12
CA VAL A 249 -3.87 -9.24 4.26
C VAL A 249 -4.34 -10.40 5.13
N ASP A 250 -3.48 -11.41 5.31
CA ASP A 250 -3.81 -12.62 6.08
C ASP A 250 -2.54 -13.25 6.69
N SER A 251 -2.72 -14.39 7.34
CA SER A 251 -1.74 -15.27 7.97
C SER A 251 -1.14 -16.32 7.03
N THR A 252 -1.70 -16.55 5.84
CA THR A 252 -1.25 -17.60 4.92
C THR A 252 -1.07 -17.11 3.48
N TYR A 253 -0.14 -17.74 2.75
CA TYR A 253 0.07 -17.48 1.32
C TYR A 253 -1.23 -17.64 0.53
N LYS A 254 -1.94 -18.76 0.73
CA LYS A 254 -3.15 -19.08 -0.01
C LYS A 254 -4.27 -18.05 0.19
N ALA A 255 -4.38 -17.46 1.38
CA ALA A 255 -5.44 -16.50 1.65
C ALA A 255 -5.21 -15.13 0.98
N VAL A 256 -3.98 -14.83 0.55
CA VAL A 256 -3.65 -13.55 -0.10
C VAL A 256 -3.24 -13.69 -1.56
N ASP A 257 -3.04 -14.91 -2.06
CA ASP A 257 -2.61 -15.15 -3.43
C ASP A 257 -3.73 -14.77 -4.42
N PRO A 258 -3.54 -13.76 -5.29
CA PRO A 258 -4.59 -13.32 -6.21
C PRO A 258 -5.05 -14.40 -7.20
N ASP A 259 -4.22 -15.39 -7.50
CA ASP A 259 -4.49 -16.43 -8.51
C ASP A 259 -5.36 -17.60 -7.99
N GLN A 260 -5.90 -17.50 -6.77
CA GLN A 260 -6.72 -18.54 -6.14
C GLN A 260 -8.17 -18.55 -6.60
#